data_AF-W2ETP0-F1
#
_entry.id   AF-W2ETP0-F1
#
_cell.length_a   1.000
_cell.length_b   1.000
_cell.length_c   1.000
_cell.angle_alpha   90.00
_cell.angle_beta   90.00
_cell.angle_gamma   90.00
#
_symmetry.space_group_name_H-M   'P 1'
#
loop_
_entity.id
_entity.type
_entity.pdbx_description
1 polymer ?
#
loop_
_entity_poly.entity_id
_entity_poly.type
_entity_poly.pdbx_seq_one_letter_code
_entity_poly.pdbx_strand_id
1 'polypeptide(L)' 'MQVKKILKWTSVGVVTFYVLTRPTDAAHTVHGAFDGLVGAANSMAQFFATLT' A
#
# COMPACT_ATOMS: atom_id res chain seq x y z
N MET A 1 -1.71 28.21 10.38
CA MET A 1 -1.98 27.16 11.40
C MET A 1 -3.28 26.40 11.15
N GLN A 2 -4.42 27.09 10.97
CA GLN A 2 -5.74 26.48 10.76
C GLN A 2 -5.82 25.61 9.49
N VAL A 3 -5.30 26.10 8.36
CA VAL A 3 -5.29 25.36 7.07
C VAL A 3 -4.55 24.03 7.16
N LYS A 4 -3.37 24.01 7.79
CA LYS A 4 -2.57 22.79 7.98
C LYS A 4 -3.30 21.77 8.87
N LYS A 5 -4.03 22.25 9.88
CA LYS A 5 -4.85 21.39 10.77
C LYS A 5 -6.02 20.79 10.01
N ILE A 6 -6.78 21.61 9.29
CA ILE A 6 -7.90 21.17 8.46
C ILE A 6 -7.42 20.14 7.43
N LEU A 7 -6.34 20.43 6.70
CA LEU A 7 -5.82 19.51 5.70
C LEU A 7 -5.41 18.16 6.29
N LYS A 8 -4.80 18.16 7.48
CA LYS A 8 -4.39 16.95 8.19
C LYS A 8 -5.59 16.13 8.69
N TRP A 9 -6.64 16.78 9.18
CA TRP A 9 -7.84 16.07 9.63
C TRP A 9 -8.70 15.59 8.47
N THR A 10 -8.78 16.36 7.38
CA THR A 10 -9.44 15.96 6.14
C THR A 10 -8.74 14.75 5.53
N SER A 11 -7.41 14.72 5.48
CA SER A 11 -6.70 13.57 4.93
C SER A 11 -6.95 12.30 5.74
N VAL A 12 -6.91 12.38 7.08
CA VAL A 12 -7.23 11.26 7.96
C VAL A 12 -8.69 10.80 7.78
N GLY A 13 -9.63 11.73 7.68
CA GLY A 13 -11.05 11.42 7.44
C GLY A 13 -11.28 10.72 6.10
N VAL A 14 -10.63 11.20 5.03
CA VAL A 14 -10.71 10.59 3.69
C VAL A 14 -10.11 9.18 3.69
N VAL A 15 -8.95 8.97 4.32
CA VAL A 15 -8.33 7.64 4.42
C VAL A 15 -9.24 6.69 5.19
N THR A 16 -9.79 7.13 6.33
CA THR A 16 -10.69 6.31 7.16
C THR A 16 -11.98 5.96 6.40
N PHE A 17 -12.60 6.94 5.74
CA PHE A 17 -13.77 6.72 4.90
C PHE A 17 -13.46 5.76 3.77
N TYR A 18 -12.36 5.96 3.04
CA TYR A 18 -11.99 5.10 1.91
C TYR A 18 -11.78 3.64 2.35
N VAL A 19 -11.10 3.41 3.47
CA VAL A 19 -10.90 2.07 4.03
C VAL A 19 -12.23 1.41 4.44
N LEU A 20 -13.14 2.16 5.05
CA LEU A 20 -14.44 1.63 5.50
C LEU A 20 -15.42 1.38 4.34
N THR A 21 -15.44 2.24 3.33
CA THR A 21 -16.37 2.14 2.18
C THR A 21 -15.90 1.13 1.14
N ARG A 22 -14.60 0.80 1.13
CA ARG A 22 -13.99 -0.11 0.15
C ARG A 22 -13.04 -1.12 0.82
N PRO A 23 -13.53 -1.96 1.76
CA PRO A 23 -12.66 -2.92 2.45
C PRO A 23 -12.06 -3.95 1.48
N THR A 24 -12.81 -4.34 0.44
CA THR A 24 -12.37 -5.30 -0.57
C THR A 24 -11.39 -4.72 -1.59
N ASP A 25 -11.59 -3.50 -2.08
CA ASP A 25 -10.65 -2.82 -3.00
C ASP A 25 -9.35 -2.41 -2.30
N ALA A 26 -9.44 -2.00 -1.02
CA ALA A 26 -8.26 -1.76 -0.20
C ALA A 26 -7.48 -3.06 0.00
N ALA A 27 -8.14 -4.14 0.42
CA ALA A 27 -7.51 -5.45 0.56
C ALA A 27 -6.86 -5.93 -0.75
N HIS A 28 -7.51 -5.76 -1.90
CA HIS A 28 -6.95 -6.13 -3.20
C HIS A 28 -5.73 -5.29 -3.58
N THR A 29 -5.75 -3.99 -3.26
CA THR A 29 -4.63 -3.09 -3.54
C THR A 29 -3.45 -3.38 -2.64
N VAL A 30 -3.67 -3.60 -1.34
CA VAL A 30 -2.59 -3.92 -0.40
C VAL A 30 -2.05 -5.32 -0.67
N HIS A 31 -2.91 -6.31 -0.94
CA HIS A 31 -2.50 -7.65 -1.35
C HIS A 31 -1.74 -7.61 -2.67
N GLY A 32 -2.24 -6.92 -3.70
CA GLY A 32 -1.56 -6.82 -4.99
C GLY A 32 -0.20 -6.12 -4.90
N ALA A 33 -0.08 -5.09 -4.06
CA ALA A 33 1.21 -4.44 -3.78
C ALA A 33 2.17 -5.37 -3.01
N PHE A 34 1.66 -6.13 -2.04
CA PHE A 34 2.45 -7.07 -1.26
C PHE A 34 2.89 -8.28 -2.08
N ASP A 35 2.00 -8.86 -2.88
CA ASP A 35 2.30 -9.94 -3.82
C ASP A 35 3.31 -9.50 -4.88
N GLY A 36 3.19 -8.26 -5.37
CA GLY A 36 4.18 -7.66 -6.28
C GLY A 36 5.56 -7.51 -5.63
N LEU A 37 5.62 -7.06 -4.37
CA LEU A 37 6.86 -6.96 -3.60
C LEU A 37 7.50 -8.33 -3.36
N VAL A 38 6.71 -9.31 -2.94
CA VAL A 38 7.16 -10.70 -2.71
C VAL A 38 7.64 -11.32 -4.03
N GLY A 39 6.92 -11.11 -5.13
CA GLY A 39 7.33 -11.55 -6.46
C GLY A 39 8.68 -10.95 -6.87
N ALA A 40 8.86 -9.64 -6.68
CA ALA A 40 10.12 -8.96 -6.98
C ALA A 40 11.29 -9.47 -6.11
N ALA A 41 11.04 -9.70 -4.82
CA ALA A 41 12.04 -10.28 -3.92
C ALA A 41 12.44 -11.70 -4.35
N ASN A 42 11.47 -12.50 -4.79
CA ASN A 42 11.73 -13.86 -5.28
C ASN A 42 12.51 -13.85 -6.60
N SER A 43 12.20 -12.91 -7.51
CA SER A 43 12.97 -12.69 -8.74
C SER A 43 14.41 -12.25 -8.47
N MET A 44 14.63 -11.37 -7.49
CA MET A 44 15.98 -11.03 -7.03
C MET A 44 16.70 -12.25 -6.46
N ALA A 45 16.05 -13.01 -5.58
CA ALA A 45 16.63 -14.21 -4.98
C ALA A 45 17.04 -15.24 -6.05
N GLN A 46 16.17 -15.49 -7.04
CA GLN A 46 16.48 -16.37 -8.17
C GLN A 46 17.63 -15.86 -9.03
N PHE A 47 17.72 -14.55 -9.27
CA PHE A 47 18.85 -13.94 -9.99
C PHE A 47 20.18 -14.21 -9.29
N PHE A 48 20.28 -13.98 -7.99
CA PHE A 48 21.50 -14.26 -7.22
C PHE A 48 21.83 -15.75 -7.13
N ALA A 49 20.80 -16.60 -6.99
CA ALA A 49 20.98 -18.06 -7.00
C ALA A 49 21.49 -18.59 -8.34
N THR A 50 21.16 -17.92 -9.46
CA THR A 50 21.64 -18.29 -10.81
C THR A 50 23.07 -17.78 -11.06
N LEU A 51 23.55 -16.83 -10.27
CA LEU A 51 24.91 -16.26 -10.35
C LEU A 51 25.94 -16.98 -9.45
N THR A 52 25.51 -17.96 -8.66
CA THR A 52 26.36 -18.78 -7.78
C THR A 52 26.53 -20.17 -8.37
#